data_AF-X7RTZ7-F1
#
_entry.id   AF-X7RTZ7-F1
#
_cell.length_a   1.000
_cell.length_b   1.000
_cell.length_c   1.000
_cell.angle_alpha   90.00
_cell.angle_beta   90.00
_cell.angle_gamma   90.00
#
_symmetry.space_group_name_H-M   'P 1'
#
loop_
_entity.id
_entity.type
_entity.pdbx_description
1 polymer ?
#
loop_
_entity_poly.entity_id
_entity_poly.type
_entity_poly.pdbx_seq_one_letter_code
_entity_poly.pdbx_strand_id
1 'polypeptide(L)'
;MVQGLGLAKKYLERINEIAKLDDGSYNITYVNNVKINYAPKGIKKAVMLYIDENSEELIVPETKENDINTSNINSNIESNIVEKQEFQLSLPEKYKNFFSEENLEILSTMVEERKIYAGTDSKDIILPEHYRTLKNDITISMKTNSEIYSEFKKYAAVNGLTVASLTNYIMDMFLKNIKSNK
;
A
#
# COMPACT_ATOMS: atom_id res chain seq x y z
N MET A 1 -30.58 -14.23 -3.65
CA MET A 1 -30.29 -12.79 -3.88
C MET A 1 -30.66 -12.03 -2.63
N VAL A 2 -29.69 -11.35 -1.99
CA VAL A 2 -29.92 -10.56 -0.77
C VAL A 2 -30.45 -9.17 -1.17
N GLN A 3 -31.77 -9.05 -1.39
CA GLN A 3 -32.42 -7.80 -1.78
C GLN A 3 -32.87 -7.03 -0.54
N GLY A 4 -32.00 -6.17 0.02
CA GLY A 4 -32.36 -5.39 1.23
C GLY A 4 -31.98 -3.90 1.21
N LEU A 5 -30.87 -3.52 0.57
CA LEU A 5 -30.31 -2.15 0.72
C LEU A 5 -30.24 -1.31 -0.57
N GLY A 6 -30.60 -1.85 -1.74
CA GLY A 6 -30.44 -1.15 -3.01
C GLY A 6 -28.99 -0.68 -3.23
N LEU A 7 -28.03 -1.57 -2.97
CA LEU A 7 -26.61 -1.39 -3.23
C LEU A 7 -26.30 -1.87 -4.66
N ALA A 8 -25.19 -1.39 -5.23
CA ALA A 8 -24.70 -1.90 -6.52
C ALA A 8 -24.30 -3.39 -6.42
N LYS A 9 -24.39 -4.13 -7.53
CA LYS A 9 -24.15 -5.58 -7.60
C LYS A 9 -22.82 -6.00 -6.96
N LYS A 10 -21.74 -5.25 -7.20
CA LYS A 10 -20.40 -5.50 -6.65
C LYS A 10 -20.34 -5.55 -5.12
N TYR A 11 -21.23 -4.83 -4.43
CA TYR A 11 -21.29 -4.82 -2.95
C TYR A 11 -22.21 -5.93 -2.42
N LEU A 12 -23.27 -6.26 -3.15
CA LEU A 12 -24.19 -7.34 -2.78
C LEU A 12 -23.51 -8.71 -2.86
N GLU A 13 -22.57 -8.91 -3.78
CA GLU A 13 -21.78 -10.14 -3.90
C GLU A 13 -20.85 -10.41 -2.70
N ARG A 14 -20.61 -9.39 -1.85
CA ARG A 14 -19.77 -9.50 -0.65
C ARG A 14 -20.58 -9.70 0.63
N ILE A 15 -21.91 -9.82 0.52
CA ILE A 15 -22.83 -9.94 1.65
C ILE A 15 -23.60 -11.27 1.54
N ASN A 16 -23.55 -12.06 2.61
CA ASN A 16 -24.30 -13.31 2.74
C ASN A 16 -25.75 -13.06 3.19
N GLU A 17 -25.95 -12.20 4.20
CA GLU A 17 -27.27 -11.99 4.81
C GLU A 17 -27.45 -10.56 5.30
N ILE A 18 -28.69 -10.06 5.23
CA ILE A 18 -29.11 -8.78 5.78
C ILE A 18 -30.37 -9.03 6.62
N ALA A 19 -30.29 -8.79 7.93
CA ALA A 19 -31.41 -8.88 8.85
C ALA A 19 -31.72 -7.49 9.43
N LYS A 20 -32.95 -7.02 9.27
CA LYS A 20 -33.42 -5.78 9.88
C LYS A 20 -33.99 -6.10 11.27
N LEU A 21 -33.54 -5.39 12.29
CA LEU A 21 -34.00 -5.53 13.67
C LEU A 21 -35.21 -4.61 13.95
N ASP A 22 -35.94 -4.94 15.01
CA ASP A 22 -37.15 -4.21 15.42
C ASP A 22 -36.87 -2.76 15.84
N ASP A 23 -35.64 -2.48 16.29
CA ASP A 23 -35.15 -1.12 16.60
C ASP A 23 -34.78 -0.29 15.35
N GLY A 24 -34.93 -0.87 14.16
CA GLY A 24 -34.61 -0.25 12.87
C GLY A 24 -33.15 -0.37 12.45
N SER A 25 -32.26 -0.96 13.26
CA SER A 25 -30.89 -1.26 12.89
C SER A 25 -30.80 -2.47 11.94
N TYR A 26 -29.64 -2.64 11.32
CA TYR A 26 -29.39 -3.71 10.35
C TYR A 26 -28.19 -4.56 10.78
N ASN A 27 -28.41 -5.86 10.94
CA ASN A 27 -27.35 -6.85 11.06
C ASN A 27 -26.98 -7.34 9.66
N ILE A 28 -25.71 -7.19 9.28
CA ILE A 28 -25.19 -7.63 7.98
C ILE A 28 -24.13 -8.69 8.22
N THR A 29 -24.33 -9.86 7.62
CA THR A 29 -23.37 -10.96 7.60
C THR A 29 -22.64 -10.93 6.26
N TYR A 30 -21.33 -10.79 6.30
CA TYR A 30 -20.47 -10.76 5.12
C TYR A 30 -20.04 -12.17 4.67
N VAL A 31 -19.45 -12.27 3.48
CA VAL A 31 -18.99 -13.54 2.89
C VAL A 31 -17.91 -14.25 3.71
N ASN A 32 -17.14 -13.53 4.51
CA ASN A 32 -16.18 -14.05 5.47
C ASN A 32 -16.81 -14.45 6.82
N ASN A 33 -18.15 -14.50 6.91
CA ASN A 33 -18.93 -14.77 8.11
C ASN A 33 -18.82 -13.71 9.23
N VAL A 34 -18.21 -12.55 8.97
CA VAL A 34 -18.21 -11.43 9.92
C VAL A 34 -19.62 -10.82 9.97
N LYS A 35 -20.09 -10.53 11.19
CA LYS A 35 -21.40 -9.93 11.45
C LYS A 35 -21.23 -8.55 12.04
N ILE A 36 -21.82 -7.54 11.42
CA ILE A 36 -21.78 -6.15 11.90
C ILE A 36 -23.19 -5.60 12.03
N ASN A 37 -23.46 -4.96 13.17
CA ASN A 37 -24.68 -4.18 13.39
C ASN A 37 -24.45 -2.74 12.94
N TYR A 38 -25.39 -2.22 12.19
CA TYR A 38 -25.35 -0.87 11.66
C TYR A 38 -26.61 -0.08 12.01
N ALA A 39 -26.41 1.19 12.35
CA ALA A 39 -27.50 2.13 12.57
C ALA A 39 -28.34 2.37 11.28
N PRO A 40 -29.64 2.68 11.41
CA PRO A 40 -30.53 2.91 10.27
C PRO A 40 -30.09 4.07 9.36
N LYS A 41 -29.55 5.13 9.96
CA LYS A 41 -29.16 6.34 9.23
C LYS A 41 -27.77 6.17 8.64
N GLY A 42 -27.67 6.24 7.31
CA GLY A 42 -26.38 6.16 6.60
C GLY A 42 -25.88 4.75 6.31
N ILE A 43 -26.70 3.72 6.59
CA ILE A 43 -26.37 2.30 6.39
C ILE A 43 -25.67 2.01 5.06
N LYS A 44 -26.18 2.52 3.93
CA LYS A 44 -25.60 2.25 2.61
C LYS A 44 -24.14 2.70 2.51
N LYS A 45 -23.82 3.87 3.07
CA LYS A 45 -22.45 4.41 3.07
C LYS A 45 -21.54 3.61 3.99
N ALA A 46 -22.02 3.24 5.17
CA ALA A 46 -21.26 2.46 6.13
C ALA A 46 -20.89 1.06 5.60
N VAL A 47 -21.83 0.42 4.90
CA VAL A 47 -21.63 -0.90 4.28
C VAL A 47 -20.64 -0.81 3.11
N MET A 48 -20.77 0.20 2.25
CA MET A 48 -19.82 0.41 1.15
C MET A 48 -18.41 0.65 1.68
N LEU A 49 -18.27 1.53 2.68
CA LEU A 49 -16.98 1.83 3.30
C LEU A 49 -16.32 0.58 3.87
N TYR A 50 -17.07 -0.22 4.63
CA TYR A 50 -16.54 -1.46 5.20
C TYR A 50 -16.07 -2.46 4.12
N ILE A 51 -16.85 -2.62 3.05
CA ILE A 51 -16.47 -3.53 1.95
C ILE A 51 -15.24 -3.01 1.20
N ASP A 52 -15.15 -1.70 0.97
CA ASP A 52 -14.01 -1.10 0.27
C ASP A 52 -12.73 -1.20 1.13
N GLU A 53 -12.83 -0.99 2.45
CA GLU A 53 -11.72 -1.12 3.41
C GLU A 53 -11.26 -2.59 3.61
N ASN A 54 -12.17 -3.56 3.53
CA ASN A 54 -11.89 -4.98 3.80
C ASN A 54 -11.97 -5.84 2.52
N SER A 55 -11.69 -5.22 1.37
CA SER A 55 -11.90 -5.84 0.04
C SER A 55 -11.08 -7.11 -0.20
N GLU A 56 -9.91 -7.25 0.44
CA GLU A 56 -9.06 -8.44 0.38
C GLU A 56 -9.57 -9.60 1.24
N GLU A 57 -10.11 -9.32 2.44
CA GLU A 57 -10.63 -10.33 3.36
C GLU A 57 -12.02 -10.85 2.97
N LEU A 58 -12.72 -10.09 2.14
CA LEU A 58 -14.07 -10.40 1.67
C LEU A 58 -14.07 -11.15 0.33
N ILE A 59 -12.95 -11.72 -0.12
CA ILE A 59 -12.90 -12.49 -1.37
C ILE A 59 -13.61 -13.83 -1.12
N VAL A 60 -14.70 -14.08 -1.84
CA VAL A 60 -15.37 -15.38 -1.85
C VAL A 60 -14.37 -16.39 -2.44
N PRO A 61 -14.00 -17.48 -1.74
CA PRO A 61 -13.26 -18.55 -2.38
C PRO A 61 -14.13 -19.10 -3.51
N GLU A 62 -13.67 -18.99 -4.76
CA GLU A 62 -14.30 -19.67 -5.88
C GLU A 62 -14.49 -21.14 -5.49
N THR A 63 -15.75 -21.57 -5.48
CA THR A 63 -16.13 -22.98 -5.52
C THR A 63 -15.43 -23.60 -6.72
N LYS A 64 -14.31 -24.28 -6.48
CA LYS A 64 -13.79 -25.27 -7.41
C LYS A 64 -14.74 -26.44 -7.34
N GLU A 65 -15.59 -26.54 -8.36
CA GLU A 65 -16.38 -27.74 -8.62
C GLU A 65 -15.45 -28.96 -8.65
N ASN A 66 -15.82 -29.92 -7.80
CA ASN A 66 -15.57 -31.35 -7.86
C ASN A 66 -14.71 -31.86 -9.02
N ASP A 67 -13.47 -32.24 -8.69
CA ASP A 67 -12.91 -33.49 -9.20
C ASP A 67 -12.61 -34.38 -7.99
N ILE A 68 -13.63 -35.11 -7.55
CA ILE A 68 -13.48 -36.25 -6.65
C ILE A 68 -13.03 -37.42 -7.51
N ASN A 69 -11.74 -37.76 -7.41
CA ASN A 69 -11.21 -39.12 -7.53
C ASN A 69 -9.73 -39.03 -7.12
N THR A 70 -9.36 -39.26 -5.86
CA THR A 70 -9.30 -40.63 -5.35
C THR A 70 -9.04 -40.62 -3.84
N SER A 71 -9.91 -41.35 -3.16
CA SER A 71 -9.78 -42.08 -1.90
C SER A 71 -8.46 -42.04 -1.13
N ASN A 72 -8.65 -41.93 0.20
CA ASN A 72 -7.83 -42.42 1.31
C ASN A 72 -6.79 -41.46 1.88
N ILE A 73 -7.19 -40.68 2.89
CA ILE A 73 -6.39 -40.62 4.12
C ILE A 73 -7.35 -40.72 5.31
N ASN A 74 -7.30 -41.89 5.95
CA ASN A 74 -7.90 -42.16 7.25
C ASN A 74 -7.37 -41.17 8.30
N SER A 75 -8.29 -40.69 9.12
CA SER A 75 -8.04 -40.14 10.44
C SER A 75 -7.10 -41.04 11.26
N ASN A 76 -5.95 -40.49 11.62
CA ASN A 76 -5.12 -40.78 12.81
C ASN A 76 -3.66 -40.61 12.39
N ILE A 77 -2.99 -39.58 12.90
CA ILE A 77 -1.69 -39.70 13.56
C ILE A 77 -1.45 -38.36 14.25
N GLU A 78 -1.26 -38.49 15.55
CA GLU A 78 -0.83 -37.46 16.47
C GLU A 78 0.38 -36.69 15.93
N SER A 79 0.38 -35.40 16.25
CA SER A 79 1.44 -34.45 16.01
C SER A 79 2.83 -34.98 16.37
N ASN A 80 3.57 -35.48 15.38
CA ASN A 80 5.03 -35.47 15.39
C ASN A 80 5.50 -34.26 14.59
N ILE A 81 5.56 -33.11 15.27
CA ILE A 81 6.27 -31.91 14.80
C ILE A 81 7.77 -32.18 15.00
N VAL A 82 8.36 -32.99 14.13
CA VAL A 82 9.81 -33.07 13.96
C VAL A 82 10.09 -33.33 12.48
N GLU A 83 10.14 -32.26 11.70
CA GLU A 83 11.08 -32.09 10.60
C GLU A 83 10.92 -30.66 10.07
N LYS A 84 11.95 -29.83 10.26
CA LYS A 84 12.14 -28.67 9.40
C LYS A 84 12.27 -29.21 7.98
N GLN A 85 11.17 -29.24 7.23
CA GLN A 85 11.26 -29.28 5.78
C GLN A 85 11.93 -27.97 5.38
N GLU A 86 13.24 -28.02 5.16
CA GLU A 86 13.95 -26.99 4.41
C GLU A 86 13.34 -27.00 3.02
N PHE A 87 12.35 -26.13 2.80
CA PHE A 87 11.89 -25.78 1.47
C PHE A 87 13.08 -25.20 0.72
N GLN A 88 13.78 -26.03 -0.04
CA GLN A 88 14.75 -25.56 -1.02
C GLN A 88 13.96 -24.90 -2.14
N LEU A 89 13.79 -23.58 -2.02
CA LEU A 89 13.21 -22.74 -3.06
C LEU A 89 14.21 -22.74 -4.23
N SER A 90 14.05 -23.66 -5.19
CA SER A 90 14.89 -23.66 -6.38
C SER A 90 14.45 -22.50 -7.28
N LEU A 91 15.25 -21.43 -7.27
CA LEU A 91 15.03 -20.32 -8.18
C LEU A 91 15.34 -20.80 -9.61
N PRO A 92 14.41 -20.62 -10.56
CA PRO A 92 14.72 -20.81 -11.98
C PRO A 92 15.98 -20.01 -12.35
N GLU A 93 16.91 -20.61 -13.12
CA GLU A 93 18.23 -20.00 -13.40
C GLU A 93 18.14 -18.56 -13.92
N LYS A 94 17.10 -18.26 -14.71
CA LYS A 94 16.81 -16.90 -15.21
C LYS A 94 16.63 -15.85 -14.11
N TYR A 95 16.28 -16.25 -12.89
CA TYR A 95 16.09 -15.37 -11.74
C TYR A 95 17.24 -15.44 -10.74
N LYS A 96 18.17 -16.39 -10.85
CA LYS A 96 19.27 -16.56 -9.90
C LYS A 96 20.10 -15.29 -9.73
N ASN A 97 20.34 -14.58 -10.83
CA ASN A 97 21.07 -13.30 -10.80
C ASN A 97 20.30 -12.20 -10.08
N PHE A 98 18.97 -12.17 -10.10
CA PHE A 98 18.17 -11.14 -9.39
C PHE A 98 18.31 -11.22 -7.87
N PHE A 99 18.66 -12.39 -7.34
CA PHE A 99 18.79 -12.64 -5.90
C PHE A 99 20.26 -12.81 -5.48
N SER A 100 21.20 -12.27 -6.26
CA SER A 100 22.58 -12.09 -5.76
C SER A 100 22.60 -11.08 -4.62
N GLU A 101 23.55 -11.21 -3.69
CA GLU A 101 23.71 -10.27 -2.57
C GLU A 101 23.81 -8.82 -3.07
N GLU A 102 24.58 -8.58 -4.11
CA GLU A 102 24.73 -7.25 -4.75
C GLU A 102 23.38 -6.70 -5.25
N ASN A 103 22.58 -7.51 -5.94
CA ASN A 103 21.29 -7.05 -6.46
C ASN A 103 20.26 -6.87 -5.35
N LEU A 104 20.33 -7.68 -4.29
CA LEU A 104 19.49 -7.53 -3.11
C LEU A 104 19.86 -6.27 -2.30
N GLU A 105 21.14 -5.91 -2.24
CA GLU A 105 21.62 -4.67 -1.62
C GLU A 105 21.17 -3.43 -2.41
N ILE A 106 21.25 -3.49 -3.74
CA ILE A 106 20.71 -2.44 -4.63
C ILE A 106 19.19 -2.34 -4.46
N LEU A 107 18.47 -3.47 -4.43
CA LEU A 107 17.02 -3.51 -4.18
C LEU A 107 16.68 -2.93 -2.81
N SER A 108 17.43 -3.26 -1.76
CA SER A 108 17.25 -2.72 -0.41
C SER A 108 17.42 -1.21 -0.40
N THR A 109 18.48 -0.71 -1.05
CA THR A 109 18.76 0.72 -1.18
C THR A 109 17.63 1.43 -1.93
N MET A 110 17.20 0.87 -3.08
CA MET A 110 16.08 1.42 -3.86
C MET A 110 14.76 1.40 -3.08
N VAL A 111 14.52 0.39 -2.24
CA VAL A 111 13.32 0.29 -1.39
C VAL A 111 13.39 1.31 -0.25
N GLU A 112 14.55 1.53 0.37
CA GLU A 112 14.72 2.58 1.39
C GLU A 112 14.55 3.97 0.78
N GLU A 113 15.19 4.24 -0.35
CA GLU A 113 15.03 5.48 -1.10
C GLU A 113 13.57 5.69 -1.51
N ARG A 114 12.89 4.67 -2.04
CA ARG A 114 11.48 4.78 -2.45
C ARG A 114 10.49 4.77 -1.30
N LYS A 115 10.80 4.19 -0.14
CA LYS A 115 9.96 4.32 1.07
C LYS A 115 9.82 5.78 1.50
N ILE A 116 10.89 6.57 1.33
CA ILE A 116 10.86 8.03 1.54
C ILE A 116 9.88 8.71 0.56
N TYR A 117 9.70 8.16 -0.65
CA TYR A 117 8.79 8.70 -1.67
C TYR A 117 7.36 8.13 -1.64
N ALA A 118 7.14 6.94 -1.09
CA ALA A 118 5.85 6.24 -1.14
C ALA A 118 5.04 6.34 0.16
N GLY A 119 5.66 6.75 1.27
CA GLY A 119 5.01 6.83 2.61
C GLY A 119 4.42 8.19 2.97
N THR A 120 4.54 9.19 2.12
CA THR A 120 4.00 10.52 2.34
C THR A 120 3.13 10.85 1.14
N ASP A 121 1.91 11.34 1.38
CA ASP A 121 1.16 12.07 0.36
C ASP A 121 2.15 12.94 -0.40
N SER A 122 2.04 12.98 -1.73
CA SER A 122 2.98 13.61 -2.69
C SER A 122 3.26 15.12 -2.49
N LYS A 123 2.96 15.65 -1.31
CA LYS A 123 3.17 16.99 -0.79
C LYS A 123 4.39 17.13 0.12
N ASP A 124 5.01 16.03 0.56
CA ASP A 124 6.09 16.09 1.56
C ASP A 124 7.39 15.42 1.03
N ILE A 125 8.11 16.12 0.14
CA ILE A 125 9.56 15.94 -0.04
C ILE A 125 10.25 16.33 1.29
N ILE A 126 10.57 15.34 2.10
CA ILE A 126 11.34 15.57 3.33
C ILE A 126 12.79 15.88 2.93
N LEU A 127 13.15 17.17 2.99
CA LEU A 127 14.52 17.59 2.71
C LEU A 127 15.48 17.02 3.78
N PRO A 128 16.56 16.32 3.41
CA PRO A 128 17.52 15.77 4.38
C PRO A 128 18.13 16.86 5.28
N GLU A 129 18.36 16.54 6.56
CA GLU A 129 18.82 17.49 7.58
C GLU A 129 20.10 18.24 7.21
N HIS A 130 21.03 17.58 6.52
CA HIS A 130 22.24 18.22 6.01
C HIS A 130 21.96 19.51 5.20
N TYR A 131 20.94 19.50 4.35
CA TYR A 131 20.56 20.65 3.51
C TYR A 131 19.77 21.72 4.26
N ARG A 132 19.17 21.37 5.41
CA ARG A 132 18.46 22.31 6.29
C ARG A 132 19.45 23.18 7.07
N THR A 133 20.58 22.61 7.45
CA THR A 133 21.63 23.30 8.24
C THR A 133 22.75 23.90 7.37
N LEU A 134 22.74 23.65 6.06
CA LEU A 134 23.75 24.15 5.14
C LEU A 134 23.77 25.68 5.10
N LYS A 135 24.94 26.26 5.32
CA LYS A 135 25.13 27.71 5.25
C LYS A 135 25.06 28.17 3.80
N ASN A 136 24.23 29.16 3.53
CA ASN A 136 24.20 29.88 2.26
C ASN A 136 25.16 31.08 2.33
N ASP A 137 26.31 30.98 1.68
CA ASP A 137 27.38 31.99 1.70
C ASP A 137 27.59 32.73 0.37
N ILE A 138 26.96 32.25 -0.71
CA ILE A 138 26.99 32.85 -2.05
C ILE A 138 25.57 33.20 -2.51
N THR A 139 25.42 34.34 -3.18
CA THR A 139 24.16 34.76 -3.82
C THR A 139 24.25 34.57 -5.33
N ILE A 140 23.22 33.97 -5.92
CA ILE A 140 23.08 33.81 -7.37
C ILE A 140 21.80 34.51 -7.86
N SER A 141 21.81 34.99 -9.11
CA SER A 141 20.64 35.54 -9.78
C SER A 141 20.21 34.62 -10.93
N MET A 142 18.97 34.17 -10.91
CA MET A 142 18.40 33.26 -11.92
C MET A 142 17.04 33.77 -12.40
N LYS A 143 16.76 33.53 -13.69
CA LYS A 143 15.42 33.72 -14.26
C LYS A 143 14.68 32.38 -14.25
N THR A 144 13.40 32.42 -13.91
CA THR A 144 12.52 31.25 -13.90
C THR A 144 11.09 31.66 -14.28
N ASN A 145 10.23 30.69 -14.51
CA ASN A 145 8.80 30.91 -14.72
C ASN A 145 8.13 31.31 -13.38
N SER A 146 7.19 32.27 -13.44
CA SER A 146 6.54 32.84 -12.25
C SER A 146 5.63 31.86 -11.51
N GLU A 147 4.95 30.97 -12.24
CA GLU A 147 4.07 29.95 -11.67
C GLU A 147 4.90 28.88 -10.97
N ILE A 148 5.93 28.37 -11.64
CA ILE A 148 6.87 27.38 -11.08
C ILE A 148 7.52 27.94 -9.80
N TYR A 149 7.99 29.19 -9.82
CA TYR A 149 8.58 29.82 -8.64
C TYR A 149 7.56 29.95 -7.49
N SER A 150 6.31 30.27 -7.79
CA SER A 150 5.27 30.43 -6.79
C SER A 150 4.95 29.11 -6.08
N GLU A 151 4.86 28.02 -6.83
CA GLU A 151 4.70 26.68 -6.26
C GLU A 151 5.92 26.26 -5.45
N PHE A 152 7.12 26.47 -5.99
CA PHE A 152 8.38 26.18 -5.32
C PHE A 152 8.51 26.91 -3.98
N LYS A 153 8.13 28.19 -3.95
CA LYS A 153 8.13 29.01 -2.74
C LYS A 153 7.09 28.54 -1.72
N LYS A 154 5.88 28.18 -2.16
CA LYS A 154 4.84 27.62 -1.28
C LYS A 154 5.31 26.33 -0.63
N TYR A 155 5.91 25.45 -1.41
CA TYR A 155 6.47 24.19 -0.95
C TYR A 155 7.50 24.41 0.17
N ALA A 156 8.48 25.30 -0.07
CA ALA A 156 9.50 25.61 0.92
C ALA A 156 8.88 26.13 2.23
N ALA A 157 7.92 27.06 2.14
CA ALA A 157 7.27 27.65 3.31
C ALA A 157 6.49 26.62 4.15
N VAL A 158 5.71 25.74 3.52
CA VAL A 158 4.94 24.68 4.21
C VAL A 158 5.86 23.75 4.99
N ASN A 159 7.07 23.52 4.49
CA ASN A 159 8.04 22.61 5.09
C ASN A 159 9.05 23.29 6.03
N GLY A 160 8.88 24.59 6.33
CA GLY A 160 9.83 25.33 7.17
C GLY A 160 11.22 25.51 6.54
N LEU A 161 11.30 25.44 5.20
CA LEU A 161 12.53 25.51 4.42
C LEU A 161 12.69 26.89 3.78
N THR A 162 13.95 27.26 3.50
CA THR A 162 14.23 28.39 2.63
C THR A 162 14.25 27.95 1.17
N VAL A 163 13.92 28.86 0.26
CA VAL A 163 14.07 28.65 -1.20
C VAL A 163 15.52 28.26 -1.52
N ALA A 164 16.51 28.88 -0.85
CA ALA A 164 17.92 28.58 -1.05
C ALA A 164 18.28 27.13 -0.65
N SER A 165 17.81 26.66 0.51
CA SER A 165 18.02 25.27 0.96
C SER A 165 17.48 24.26 -0.05
N LEU A 166 16.29 24.52 -0.58
CA LEU A 166 15.66 23.65 -1.58
C LEU A 166 16.39 23.71 -2.94
N THR A 167 16.86 24.90 -3.34
CA THR A 167 17.68 25.06 -4.55
C THR A 167 19.02 24.32 -4.44
N ASN A 168 19.70 24.40 -3.30
CA ASN A 168 20.96 23.67 -3.06
C ASN A 168 20.76 22.16 -3.18
N TYR A 169 19.66 21.65 -2.63
CA TYR A 169 19.31 20.23 -2.74
C TYR A 169 19.12 19.80 -4.20
N ILE A 170 18.35 20.55 -4.97
CA ILE A 170 18.11 20.25 -6.39
C ILE A 170 19.42 20.28 -7.17
N MET A 171 20.26 21.29 -6.95
CA MET A 171 21.55 21.42 -7.63
C MET A 171 22.48 20.24 -7.28
N ASP A 172 22.58 19.87 -6.01
CA ASP A 172 23.45 18.77 -5.59
C ASP A 172 22.94 17.40 -6.08
N MET A 173 21.62 17.14 -6.01
CA MET A 173 21.01 15.94 -6.59
C MET A 173 21.25 15.83 -8.09
N PHE A 174 21.09 16.94 -8.81
CA PHE A 174 21.40 17.00 -10.24
C PHE A 174 22.87 16.67 -10.52
N LEU A 175 23.80 17.24 -9.76
CA LEU A 175 25.23 16.97 -9.92
C LEU A 175 25.61 15.52 -9.58
N LYS A 176 25.03 14.95 -8.52
CA LYS A 176 25.24 13.53 -8.15
C LYS A 176 24.76 12.60 -9.27
N ASN A 177 23.59 12.87 -9.84
CA ASN A 177 23.06 12.09 -10.96
C ASN A 177 23.96 12.17 -12.21
N ILE A 178 24.58 13.32 -12.50
CA ILE A 178 25.54 13.42 -13.61
C ILE A 178 26.83 12.66 -13.30
N LYS A 179 27.35 12.78 -12.07
CA LYS A 179 28.61 12.14 -11.67
C LYS A 179 28.50 10.62 -11.60
N SER A 180 27.33 10.08 -11.24
CA SER A 180 27.10 8.64 -11.18
C SER A 180 26.96 7.97 -12.56
N ASN A 181 26.83 8.76 -13.63
CA ASN A 181 26.76 8.30 -15.03
C ASN A 181 28.12 8.39 -15.76
N LYS A 182 29.21 8.60 -15.01
CA LYS A 182 30.60 8.47 -15.50
C LYS A 182 31.24 7.26 -14.86
#